data_AF-A0A1B6VI73-F1
#
_entry.id   AF-A0A1B6VI73-F1
#
_cell.length_a   1.000
_cell.length_b   1.000
_cell.length_c   1.000
_cell.angle_alpha   90.00
_cell.angle_beta   90.00
_cell.angle_gamma   90.00
#
_symmetry.space_group_name_H-M   'P 1'
#
loop_
_entity.id
_entity.type
_entity.pdbx_description
1 polymer ?
#
loop_
_entity_poly.entity_id
_entity_poly.type
_entity_poly.pdbx_seq_one_letter_code
_entity_poly.pdbx_strand_id
1 'polypeptide(L)'
;MSDVMPVSKAGPFRPQTQQIVDALNTAFPGLYAGVCKASDLPSDADEAEDDDDLEDDGLLSDFVFLSDGWAVRVDYDPEDPDLCLGLSAGSTEAPAEGLEVDLDDGEEIPDGVLKDVTDFIDEQRQASAKH
;
A
#
# COMPACT_ATOMS: atom_id res chain seq x y z
N MET A 1 3.11 4.62 24.08
CA MET A 1 3.00 3.16 23.99
C MET A 1 3.04 2.86 22.51
N SER A 2 3.86 1.91 22.04
CA SER A 2 4.09 1.70 20.60
C SER A 2 2.78 1.41 19.90
N ASP A 3 2.35 2.33 19.05
CA ASP A 3 1.23 2.18 18.13
C ASP A 3 1.67 1.19 17.06
N VAL A 4 1.45 -0.09 17.32
CA VAL A 4 1.78 -1.15 16.37
C VAL A 4 0.60 -1.23 15.41
N MET A 5 0.78 -0.69 14.20
CA MET A 5 -0.15 -0.83 13.09
C MET A 5 -0.68 -2.28 13.03
N PRO A 6 -2.01 -2.51 12.97
CA PRO A 6 -2.59 -3.85 13.04
C PRO A 6 -2.38 -4.62 11.73
N VAL A 7 -1.15 -5.13 11.54
CA VAL A 7 -0.75 -5.87 10.35
C VAL A 7 -1.13 -7.35 10.43
N SER A 8 -1.85 -7.82 9.43
CA SER A 8 -2.18 -9.23 9.20
C SER A 8 -1.14 -9.85 8.26
N LYS A 9 -0.47 -10.91 8.70
CA LYS A 9 0.53 -11.63 7.88
C LYS A 9 -0.06 -12.76 7.04
N ALA A 10 -1.27 -13.20 7.35
CA ALA A 10 -1.96 -14.28 6.68
C ALA A 10 -3.40 -13.86 6.36
N GLY A 11 -3.85 -14.19 5.15
CA GLY A 11 -5.15 -13.78 4.61
C GLY A 11 -6.36 -14.50 5.23
N PRO A 12 -7.55 -14.37 4.60
CA PRO A 12 -7.72 -13.97 3.20
C PRO A 12 -7.58 -12.47 2.96
N PHE A 13 -6.78 -12.11 1.96
CA PHE A 13 -6.70 -10.77 1.39
C PHE A 13 -7.54 -10.69 0.11
N ARG A 14 -7.81 -9.48 -0.38
CA ARG A 14 -8.47 -9.32 -1.69
C ARG A 14 -7.55 -9.84 -2.79
N PRO A 15 -8.10 -10.22 -3.96
CA PRO A 15 -7.30 -10.73 -5.08
C PRO A 15 -6.12 -9.81 -5.44
N GLN A 16 -6.36 -8.51 -5.57
CA GLN A 16 -5.34 -7.54 -5.97
C GLN A 16 -4.29 -7.32 -4.87
N THR A 17 -4.70 -7.28 -3.59
CA THR A 17 -3.74 -7.28 -2.48
C THR A 17 -2.85 -8.51 -2.51
N GLN A 18 -3.45 -9.68 -2.79
CA GLN A 18 -2.71 -10.94 -2.88
C GLN A 18 -1.71 -10.92 -4.04
N GLN A 19 -2.09 -10.36 -5.20
CA GLN A 19 -1.17 -10.16 -6.33
C GLN A 19 0.05 -9.32 -5.93
N ILE A 20 -0.16 -8.21 -5.21
CA ILE A 20 0.93 -7.36 -4.71
C ILE A 20 1.79 -8.12 -3.70
N VAL A 21 1.18 -8.83 -2.75
CA VAL A 21 1.91 -9.64 -1.76
C VAL A 21 2.76 -10.71 -2.46
N ASP A 22 2.24 -11.37 -3.48
CA ASP A 22 2.95 -12.41 -4.24
C ASP A 22 4.10 -11.82 -5.07
N ALA A 23 3.87 -10.69 -5.73
CA ALA A 23 4.89 -9.95 -6.48
C ALA A 23 6.03 -9.49 -5.57
N LEU A 24 5.71 -8.89 -4.42
CA LEU A 24 6.70 -8.42 -3.44
C LEU A 24 7.46 -9.57 -2.79
N ASN A 25 6.80 -10.69 -2.45
CA ASN A 25 7.51 -11.86 -1.92
C ASN A 25 8.44 -12.50 -2.95
N THR A 26 8.10 -12.41 -4.23
CA THR A 26 8.93 -12.91 -5.33
C THR A 26 10.14 -12.00 -5.57
N ALA A 27 9.93 -10.68 -5.64
CA ALA A 27 11.00 -9.70 -5.87
C ALA A 27 11.90 -9.53 -4.63
N PHE A 28 11.32 -9.55 -3.44
CA PHE A 28 11.98 -9.21 -2.17
C PHE A 28 11.74 -10.28 -1.10
N PRO A 29 12.28 -11.50 -1.29
CA PRO A 29 12.01 -12.62 -0.41
C PRO A 29 12.44 -12.32 1.03
N GLY A 30 11.49 -12.45 1.96
CA GLY A 30 11.71 -12.26 3.40
C GLY A 30 11.52 -10.82 3.90
N LEU A 31 11.18 -9.87 3.04
CA LEU A 31 10.89 -8.48 3.45
C LEU A 31 9.41 -8.22 3.73
N TYR A 32 8.50 -9.09 3.29
CA TYR A 32 7.07 -8.90 3.57
C TYR A 32 6.77 -8.88 5.08
N ALA A 33 6.19 -7.76 5.55
CA ALA A 33 5.90 -7.53 6.95
C ALA A 33 4.43 -7.76 7.31
N GLY A 34 3.51 -7.58 6.36
CA GLY A 34 2.07 -7.79 6.56
C GLY A 34 1.22 -6.79 5.79
N VAL A 35 -0.10 -6.98 5.85
CA VAL A 35 -1.10 -6.07 5.28
C VAL A 35 -1.88 -5.40 6.41
N CYS A 36 -2.09 -4.09 6.34
CA CYS A 36 -3.05 -3.37 7.19
C CYS A 36 -4.15 -2.80 6.30
N LYS A 37 -5.42 -2.93 6.71
CA LYS A 37 -6.51 -2.24 6.01
C LYS A 37 -6.61 -0.82 6.54
N ALA A 38 -6.99 0.13 5.69
CA ALA A 38 -7.26 1.50 6.11
C ALA A 38 -8.30 1.55 7.25
N SER A 39 -9.34 0.71 7.17
CA SER A 39 -10.37 0.60 8.21
C SER A 39 -9.89 0.05 9.55
N ASP A 40 -8.72 -0.59 9.58
CA ASP A 40 -8.13 -1.12 10.81
C ASP A 40 -7.19 -0.09 11.46
N LEU A 41 -6.85 1.01 10.78
CA LEU A 41 -6.05 2.07 11.36
C LEU A 41 -6.82 2.74 12.51
N PRO A 42 -6.16 3.01 13.64
CA PRO A 42 -6.79 3.80 14.68
C PRO A 42 -7.15 5.16 14.08
N SER A 43 -8.44 5.48 14.02
CA SER A 43 -8.88 6.86 13.81
C SER A 43 -8.35 7.65 15.00
N ASP A 44 -7.27 8.40 14.82
CA ASP A 44 -6.78 9.36 15.81
C ASP A 44 -7.87 10.45 15.95
N ALA A 45 -8.85 10.18 16.79
CA ALA A 45 -10.02 11.01 17.03
C ALA A 45 -9.70 12.27 17.85
N ASP A 46 -8.42 12.62 18.02
CA ASP A 46 -7.94 13.73 18.85
C ASP A 46 -7.11 14.79 18.08
N GLU A 47 -6.96 14.69 16.75
CA GLU A 47 -6.32 15.75 15.91
C GLU A 47 -7.13 16.16 14.66
N ALA A 48 -8.46 15.97 14.66
CA ALA A 48 -9.34 16.46 13.60
C ALA A 48 -10.23 17.63 14.08
N GLU A 49 -9.62 18.76 14.42
CA GLU A 49 -10.27 20.06 14.26
C GLU A 49 -9.52 20.75 13.10
N ASP A 50 -10.23 21.08 12.00
CA ASP A 50 -9.71 21.60 10.71
C ASP A 50 -9.22 20.56 9.66
N ASP A 51 -9.98 19.49 9.44
CA ASP A 51 -10.03 18.91 8.08
C ASP A 51 -11.43 18.41 7.75
N ASP A 52 -12.39 19.34 7.77
CA ASP A 52 -13.74 19.15 7.20
C ASP A 52 -13.71 19.01 5.65
N ASP A 53 -12.51 18.94 5.02
CA ASP A 53 -12.28 18.58 3.61
C ASP A 53 -11.78 17.13 3.44
N LEU A 54 -11.50 16.40 4.54
CA LEU A 54 -11.57 14.94 4.58
C LEU A 54 -13.02 14.51 4.84
N GLU A 55 -13.97 15.07 4.09
CA GLU A 55 -15.25 14.42 3.86
C GLU A 55 -14.94 12.98 3.48
N ASP A 56 -15.36 12.01 4.30
CA ASP A 56 -16.06 10.76 3.98
C ASP A 56 -15.90 10.15 2.56
N ASP A 57 -14.77 10.38 1.88
CA ASP A 57 -14.47 9.84 0.57
C ASP A 57 -13.94 8.45 0.87
N GLY A 58 -14.82 7.46 0.72
CA GLY A 58 -14.64 6.07 1.14
C GLY A 58 -13.46 5.37 0.46
N LEU A 59 -12.24 5.84 0.68
CA LEU A 59 -11.03 5.25 0.16
C LEU A 59 -10.81 3.93 0.90
N LEU A 60 -11.30 2.90 0.25
CA LEU A 60 -11.15 1.54 0.63
C LEU A 60 -9.74 1.16 0.21
N SER A 61 -8.78 1.18 1.13
CA SER A 61 -7.38 0.89 0.78
C SER A 61 -6.76 -0.20 1.66
N ASP A 62 -5.90 -1.00 1.05
CA ASP A 62 -5.02 -1.95 1.74
C ASP A 62 -3.56 -1.45 1.67
N PHE A 63 -2.83 -1.53 2.77
CA PHE A 63 -1.42 -1.19 2.87
C PHE A 63 -0.58 -2.45 3.04
N VAL A 64 0.25 -2.76 2.06
CA VAL A 64 1.20 -3.87 2.08
C VAL A 64 2.57 -3.39 2.53
N PHE A 65 2.97 -3.74 3.75
CA PHE A 65 4.21 -3.28 4.35
C PHE A 65 5.38 -4.23 4.11
N LEU A 66 6.56 -3.64 3.94
CA LEU A 66 7.85 -4.30 3.95
C LEU A 66 8.61 -3.92 5.24
N SER A 67 9.42 -4.84 5.75
CA SER A 67 10.10 -4.70 7.04
C SER A 67 11.21 -3.65 7.07
N ASP A 68 11.56 -3.11 5.91
CA ASP A 68 12.64 -2.16 5.69
C ASP A 68 12.13 -0.73 5.41
N GLY A 69 10.89 -0.41 5.81
CA GLY A 69 10.36 0.95 5.76
C GLY A 69 9.77 1.35 4.41
N TRP A 70 9.30 0.37 3.63
CA TRP A 70 8.57 0.57 2.37
C TRP A 70 7.15 0.03 2.48
N ALA A 71 6.22 0.65 1.76
CA ALA A 71 4.84 0.19 1.68
C ALA A 71 4.27 0.38 0.27
N VAL A 72 3.28 -0.44 -0.06
CA VAL A 72 2.42 -0.27 -1.23
C VAL A 72 0.99 -0.07 -0.74
N ARG A 73 0.34 1.03 -1.12
CA ARG A 73 -1.10 1.25 -0.94
C ARG A 73 -1.81 0.75 -2.19
N VAL A 74 -2.89 0.02 -1.99
CA VAL A 74 -3.80 -0.43 -3.04
C VAL A 74 -5.14 0.21 -2.77
N ASP A 75 -5.64 1.00 -3.71
CA ASP A 75 -6.88 1.76 -3.59
C ASP A 75 -7.99 1.05 -4.37
N TYR A 76 -9.12 0.83 -3.69
CA TYR A 76 -10.29 0.17 -4.23
C TYR A 76 -11.44 1.15 -4.42
N ASP A 77 -12.34 0.79 -5.31
CA ASP A 77 -13.61 1.49 -5.44
C ASP A 77 -14.50 1.20 -4.20
N PRO A 78 -15.02 2.24 -3.51
CA PRO A 78 -15.95 2.04 -2.39
C PRO A 78 -17.28 1.40 -2.78
N GLU A 79 -17.76 1.67 -3.99
CA GLU A 79 -19.00 1.12 -4.54
C GLU A 79 -18.78 -0.29 -5.09
N ASP A 80 -17.59 -0.59 -5.61
CA ASP A 80 -17.17 -1.93 -6.05
C ASP A 80 -15.82 -2.38 -5.45
N PRO A 81 -15.83 -3.03 -4.27
CA PRO A 81 -14.61 -3.39 -3.54
C PRO A 81 -13.72 -4.42 -4.26
N ASP A 82 -14.23 -5.02 -5.34
CA ASP A 82 -13.49 -5.96 -6.17
C ASP A 82 -12.68 -5.25 -7.28
N LEU A 83 -12.81 -3.92 -7.44
CA LEU A 83 -12.06 -3.12 -8.41
C LEU A 83 -10.96 -2.29 -7.74
N CYS A 84 -9.72 -2.45 -8.21
CA CYS A 84 -8.58 -1.63 -7.83
C CYS A 84 -8.51 -0.38 -8.72
N LEU A 85 -8.72 0.81 -8.16
CA LEU A 85 -8.66 2.08 -8.89
C LEU A 85 -7.23 2.57 -9.11
N GLY A 86 -6.30 2.13 -8.25
CA GLY A 86 -4.93 2.56 -8.35
C GLY A 86 -4.06 2.00 -7.25
N LEU A 87 -2.78 2.30 -7.34
CA LEU A 87 -1.78 1.88 -6.37
C LEU A 87 -0.69 2.92 -6.24
N SER A 88 -0.14 3.00 -5.04
CA SER A 88 1.02 3.84 -4.77
C SER A 88 2.08 3.08 -3.98
N ALA A 89 3.34 3.39 -4.22
CA ALA A 89 4.47 2.77 -3.53
C ALA A 89 5.41 3.86 -3.00
N GLY A 90 5.82 3.74 -1.74
CA GLY A 90 6.60 4.79 -1.09
C GLY A 90 7.27 4.33 0.21
N SER A 91 8.18 5.19 0.70
CA SER A 91 8.81 4.99 2.01
C SER A 91 7.84 5.38 3.12
N THR A 92 7.80 4.58 4.18
CA THR A 92 7.03 4.88 5.40
C THR A 92 7.75 5.85 6.32
N GLU A 93 9.05 6.10 6.10
CA GLU A 93 9.89 6.92 6.97
C GLU A 93 10.11 8.34 6.42
N ALA A 94 9.96 8.54 5.11
CA ALA A 94 10.11 9.84 4.47
C ALA A 94 9.06 10.04 3.37
N PRO A 95 8.35 11.19 3.34
CA PRO A 95 7.49 11.57 2.23
C PRO A 95 8.36 11.97 1.04
N ALA A 96 8.96 10.99 0.36
CA ALA A 96 9.56 11.16 -0.95
C ALA A 96 8.47 11.05 -2.04
N GLU A 97 8.77 11.49 -3.26
CA GLU A 97 7.93 11.20 -4.42
C GLU A 97 7.80 9.68 -4.57
N GLY A 98 6.62 9.15 -4.24
CA GLY A 98 6.26 7.76 -4.45
C GLY A 98 5.95 7.48 -5.92
N LEU A 99 5.84 6.21 -6.26
CA LEU A 99 5.17 5.80 -7.49
C LEU A 99 3.67 5.90 -7.27
N GLU A 100 2.94 6.45 -8.24
CA GLU A 100 1.48 6.42 -8.30
C GLU A 100 1.07 5.88 -9.67
N VAL A 101 0.13 4.94 -9.67
CA VAL A 101 -0.40 4.31 -10.89
C VAL A 101 -1.92 4.24 -10.79
N ASP A 102 -2.59 4.86 -11.75
CA ASP A 102 -4.04 4.75 -11.93
C ASP A 102 -4.37 3.52 -12.78
N LEU A 103 -5.44 2.81 -12.43
CA LEU A 103 -5.94 1.64 -13.14
C LEU A 103 -7.36 1.91 -13.66
N ASP A 104 -7.60 1.58 -14.92
CA ASP A 104 -8.88 1.87 -15.59
C ASP A 104 -10.02 0.91 -15.22
N ASP A 105 -9.73 -0.37 -14.95
CA ASP A 105 -10.72 -1.44 -14.71
C ASP A 105 -10.46 -2.21 -13.40
N GLY A 106 -9.19 -2.35 -12.99
CA GLY A 106 -8.85 -2.76 -11.62
C GLY A 106 -9.18 -4.19 -11.19
N GLU A 107 -9.92 -4.97 -11.98
CA GLU A 107 -10.26 -6.38 -11.69
C GLU A 107 -9.00 -7.23 -11.48
N GLU A 108 -7.97 -7.00 -12.30
CA GLU A 108 -6.67 -7.65 -12.20
C GLU A 108 -5.57 -6.60 -12.38
N ILE A 109 -4.58 -6.58 -11.49
CA ILE A 109 -3.43 -5.68 -11.67
C ILE A 109 -2.55 -6.25 -12.80
N PRO A 110 -2.26 -5.48 -13.87
CA PRO A 110 -1.41 -5.95 -14.95
C PRO A 110 0.01 -6.29 -14.48
N ASP A 111 0.59 -7.38 -14.98
CA ASP A 111 1.97 -7.78 -14.66
C ASP A 111 3.00 -6.66 -14.88
N GLY A 112 2.79 -5.81 -15.89
CA GLY A 112 3.64 -4.65 -16.15
C GLY A 112 3.64 -3.66 -14.99
N VAL A 113 2.47 -3.39 -14.41
CA VAL A 113 2.32 -2.50 -13.25
C VAL A 113 2.93 -3.12 -12.00
N LEU A 114 2.71 -4.42 -11.76
CA LEU A 114 3.37 -5.14 -10.66
C LEU A 114 4.89 -5.04 -10.77
N LYS A 115 5.42 -5.17 -12.00
CA LYS A 115 6.84 -5.02 -12.28
C LYS A 115 7.32 -3.60 -11.98
N ASP A 116 6.63 -2.58 -12.48
CA ASP A 116 6.99 -1.17 -12.29
C ASP A 116 7.06 -0.80 -10.81
N VAL A 117 6.13 -1.31 -9.99
CA VAL A 117 6.15 -1.15 -8.52
C VAL A 117 7.40 -1.79 -7.91
N THR A 118 7.71 -3.04 -8.27
CA THR A 118 8.89 -3.72 -7.73
C THR A 118 10.20 -3.08 -8.19
N ASP A 119 10.28 -2.66 -9.46
CA ASP A 119 11.45 -1.97 -10.00
C ASP A 119 11.67 -0.63 -9.29
N PHE A 120 10.61 0.16 -9.11
CA PHE A 120 10.68 1.44 -8.41
C PHE A 120 11.23 1.27 -6.98
N ILE A 121 10.69 0.33 -6.21
CA ILE A 121 11.16 0.08 -4.83
C ILE A 121 12.64 -0.35 -4.84
N ASP A 122 13.04 -1.21 -5.76
CA ASP A 122 14.44 -1.65 -5.86
C ASP A 122 15.39 -0.50 -6.24
N GLU A 123 15.02 0.33 -7.21
CA GLU A 123 15.79 1.50 -7.64
C GLU A 123 15.97 2.50 -6.50
N GLN A 124 14.90 2.81 -5.76
CA GLN A 124 14.95 3.72 -4.63
C GLN A 124 15.85 3.18 -3.50
N ARG A 125 15.74 1.89 -3.17
CA ARG A 125 16.63 1.23 -2.21
C ARG A 125 18.10 1.34 -2.61
N GLN A 126 18.41 1.12 -3.89
CA GLN A 126 19.78 1.25 -4.41
C GLN A 126 20.28 2.69 -4.38
N ALA A 127 19.40 3.68 -4.58
CA ALA A 127 19.74 5.09 -4.48
C ALA A 127 20.04 5.49 -3.02
N SER A 128 19.23 5.03 -2.05
CA SER A 128 19.43 5.29 -0.63
C SER A 128 20.70 4.63 -0.07
N ALA A 129 21.09 3.45 -0.56
CA ALA A 129 22.29 2.75 -0.10
C ALA A 129 23.64 3.38 -0.54
N LYS A 130 23.61 4.33 -1.49
CA LYS A 130 24.81 5.01 -2.00
C LYS A 130 25.18 6.28 -1.23
N HIS A 131 24.37 6.67 -0.24
CA HIS A 131 24.58 7.83 0.62
C HIS A 131 24.88 7.41 2.07
#